data_AF-A0A0F9AK59-F1
#
_entry.id   AF-A0A0F9AK59-F1
#
_cell.length_a   1.000
_cell.length_b   1.000
_cell.length_c   1.000
_cell.angle_alpha   90.00
_cell.angle_beta   90.00
_cell.angle_gamma   90.00
#
_symmetry.space_group_name_H-M   'P 1'
#
loop_
_entity.id
_entity.type
_entity.pdbx_description
1 polymer ?
#
loop_
_entity_poly.entity_id
_entity_poly.type
_entity_poly.pdbx_seq_one_letter_code
_entity_poly.pdbx_strand_id
1 'polypeptide(L)'
;MAVANYEFVGLSTRKGFNRSLGHFRSVSDIVGEMDTYRNLADILNERLDEKEMEPQQLSPVVNALFVGHPRYRYLNRSCTLKSNIEDFKDLAAEVGKWLAVDIVIAYFHPDLGMTLINPKNIRHWDSVQTLKKNELVTIYAGTFAEKGNEKLINEAMDKLLVLLEGKTVKVSPALTKGKFKQTVRKKAATKAVAAPG
;
A
#
# COMPACT_ATOMS: atom_id res chain seq x y z
N MET A 1 -0.32 -33.67 10.62
CA MET A 1 1.08 -33.85 10.24
C MET A 1 1.70 -32.49 10.02
N ALA A 2 2.75 -32.13 10.77
CA ALA A 2 3.49 -30.90 10.53
C ALA A 2 4.28 -31.07 9.22
N VAL A 3 3.96 -30.26 8.21
CA VAL A 3 4.75 -30.20 7.00
C VAL A 3 6.07 -29.54 7.38
N ALA A 4 7.18 -30.26 7.27
CA ALA A 4 8.50 -29.67 7.39
C ALA A 4 8.65 -28.64 6.28
N ASN A 5 8.58 -27.36 6.64
CA ASN A 5 8.91 -26.27 5.72
C ASN A 5 10.41 -26.27 5.50
N TYR A 6 10.87 -26.87 4.40
CA TYR A 6 12.24 -26.74 3.98
C TYR A 6 12.46 -25.36 3.34
N GLU A 7 12.64 -24.35 4.20
CA GLU A 7 12.79 -22.92 3.86
C GLU A 7 13.75 -22.66 2.69
N PHE A 8 14.80 -23.47 2.56
CA PHE A 8 15.84 -23.30 1.54
C PHE A 8 15.74 -24.22 0.32
N VAL A 9 14.77 -25.15 0.27
CA VAL A 9 14.61 -26.04 -0.90
C VAL A 9 14.33 -25.24 -2.17
N GLY A 10 13.61 -24.11 -2.07
CA GLY A 10 13.41 -23.19 -3.19
C GLY A 10 14.70 -22.54 -3.71
N LEU A 11 15.76 -22.47 -2.91
CA LEU A 11 17.07 -21.91 -3.29
C LEU A 11 18.04 -22.96 -3.85
N SER A 12 17.70 -24.25 -3.75
CA SER A 12 18.55 -25.36 -4.22
C SER A 12 18.73 -25.41 -5.75
N THR A 13 17.90 -24.69 -6.49
CA THR A 13 17.99 -24.61 -7.96
C THR A 13 18.42 -23.21 -8.39
N ARG A 14 19.19 -23.12 -9.47
CA ARG A 14 19.60 -21.83 -10.07
C ARG A 14 18.40 -20.93 -10.38
N LYS A 15 17.31 -21.52 -10.89
CA LYS A 15 16.06 -20.79 -11.21
C LYS A 15 15.43 -20.20 -9.96
N GLY A 16 15.29 -20.99 -8.89
CA GLY A 16 14.70 -20.55 -7.64
C GLY A 16 15.56 -19.52 -6.91
N PHE A 17 16.89 -19.71 -6.88
CA PHE A 17 17.84 -18.75 -6.32
C PHE A 17 17.78 -17.39 -7.04
N ASN A 18 17.83 -17.39 -8.37
CA ASN A 18 17.75 -16.15 -9.16
C ASN A 18 16.43 -15.42 -8.96
N ARG A 19 15.31 -16.16 -8.85
CA ARG A 19 13.99 -15.57 -8.56
C ARG A 19 13.97 -14.88 -7.20
N SER A 20 14.47 -15.54 -6.15
CA SER A 20 14.54 -14.94 -4.80
C SER A 20 15.47 -13.73 -4.76
N LEU A 21 16.64 -13.81 -5.40
CA LEU A 21 17.57 -12.68 -5.50
C LEU A 21 16.93 -11.47 -6.22
N GLY A 22 16.20 -11.73 -7.31
CA GLY A 22 15.43 -10.69 -8.01
C GLY A 22 14.39 -10.04 -7.11
N HIS A 23 13.65 -10.84 -6.32
CA HIS A 23 12.70 -10.31 -5.34
C HIS A 23 13.39 -9.42 -4.29
N PHE A 24 14.51 -9.83 -3.70
CA PHE A 24 15.22 -9.03 -2.69
C PHE A 24 15.75 -7.70 -3.24
N ARG A 25 16.25 -7.70 -4.48
CA ARG A 25 16.66 -6.46 -5.17
C ARG A 25 15.47 -5.52 -5.37
N SER A 26 14.36 -6.06 -5.87
CA SER A 26 13.11 -5.30 -6.05
C SER A 26 12.64 -4.68 -4.73
N VAL A 27 12.67 -5.43 -3.62
CA VAL A 27 12.31 -4.91 -2.29
C VAL A 27 13.27 -3.80 -1.84
N SER A 28 14.57 -3.93 -2.11
CA SER A 28 15.55 -2.89 -1.78
C SER A 28 15.32 -1.60 -2.57
N ASP A 29 14.94 -1.71 -3.85
CA ASP A 29 14.56 -0.55 -4.67
C ASP A 29 13.30 0.13 -4.13
N ILE A 30 12.29 -0.67 -3.73
CA ILE A 30 11.05 -0.19 -3.10
C ILE A 30 11.35 0.60 -1.81
N VAL A 31 12.26 0.10 -0.98
CA VAL A 31 12.71 0.80 0.24
C VAL A 31 13.31 2.16 -0.10
N GLY A 32 14.16 2.23 -1.14
CA GLY A 32 14.74 3.49 -1.61
C GLY A 32 13.68 4.49 -2.08
N GLU A 33 12.64 4.02 -2.77
CA GLU A 33 11.51 4.87 -3.18
C GLU A 33 10.66 5.33 -1.98
N MET A 34 10.36 4.45 -1.04
CA MET A 34 9.64 4.80 0.19
C MET A 34 10.37 5.85 1.01
N ASP A 35 11.71 5.80 1.10
CA ASP A 35 12.51 6.81 1.81
C ASP A 35 12.36 8.23 1.22
N THR A 36 11.80 8.37 0.00
CA THR A 36 11.40 9.66 -0.60
C THR A 36 9.97 10.10 -0.25
N TYR A 37 9.32 9.45 0.71
CA TYR A 37 7.92 9.66 1.10
C TYR A 37 6.89 9.27 0.04
N ARG A 38 7.26 8.40 -0.91
CA ARG A 38 6.30 7.75 -1.80
C ARG A 38 5.53 6.67 -1.01
N ASN A 39 4.24 6.56 -1.31
CA ASN A 39 3.37 5.58 -0.68
C ASN A 39 3.61 4.18 -1.28
N LEU A 40 3.61 3.15 -0.44
CA LEU A 40 3.89 1.77 -0.87
C LEU A 40 2.84 1.26 -1.87
N ALA A 41 1.56 1.60 -1.71
CA ALA A 41 0.53 1.15 -2.66
C ALA A 41 0.76 1.75 -4.04
N ASP A 42 1.19 3.02 -4.14
CA ASP A 42 1.50 3.66 -5.43
C ASP A 42 2.67 2.92 -6.11
N ILE A 43 3.75 2.63 -5.38
CA ILE A 43 4.93 1.93 -5.90
C ILE A 43 4.57 0.51 -6.38
N LEU A 44 3.83 -0.25 -5.56
CA LEU A 44 3.54 -1.65 -5.88
C LEU A 44 2.53 -1.79 -7.02
N ASN A 45 1.50 -0.95 -7.07
CA ASN A 45 0.54 -0.99 -8.16
C ASN A 45 1.19 -0.59 -9.50
N GLU A 46 2.09 0.40 -9.52
CA GLU A 46 2.87 0.73 -10.71
C GLU A 46 3.70 -0.48 -11.22
N ARG A 47 4.33 -1.22 -10.31
CA ARG A 47 5.13 -2.42 -10.68
C ARG A 47 4.26 -3.59 -11.15
N LEU A 48 3.05 -3.74 -10.62
CA LEU A 48 2.07 -4.72 -11.14
C LEU A 48 1.63 -4.35 -12.55
N ASP A 49 1.30 -3.07 -12.78
CA ASP A 49 0.90 -2.57 -14.10
C ASP A 49 2.00 -2.72 -15.14
N GLU A 50 3.26 -2.49 -14.74
CA GLU A 50 4.47 -2.66 -15.56
C GLU A 50 4.90 -4.13 -15.71
N LYS A 51 4.20 -5.08 -15.06
CA LYS A 51 4.52 -6.53 -15.01
C LYS A 51 5.93 -6.82 -14.47
N GLU A 52 6.43 -5.95 -13.61
CA GLU A 52 7.71 -6.13 -12.89
C GLU A 52 7.52 -6.90 -11.58
N MET A 53 6.28 -7.11 -11.16
CA MET A 53 5.91 -7.84 -9.95
C MET A 53 4.65 -8.68 -10.19
N GLU A 54 4.57 -9.83 -9.51
CA GLU A 54 3.39 -10.69 -9.49
C GLU A 54 2.52 -10.41 -8.25
N PRO A 55 1.18 -10.53 -8.32
CA PRO A 55 0.28 -10.27 -7.18
C PRO A 55 0.62 -11.03 -5.90
N GLN A 56 1.14 -12.26 -6.00
CA GLN A 56 1.51 -13.08 -4.84
C GLN A 56 2.71 -12.51 -4.06
N GLN A 57 3.47 -11.59 -4.65
CA GLN A 57 4.60 -10.94 -3.99
C GLN A 57 4.16 -9.78 -3.08
N LEU A 58 2.94 -9.26 -3.24
CA LEU A 58 2.47 -8.11 -2.47
C LEU A 58 2.46 -8.38 -0.96
N SER A 59 1.90 -9.52 -0.54
CA SER A 59 1.74 -9.84 0.89
C SER A 59 3.09 -9.98 1.63
N PRO A 60 4.08 -10.72 1.09
CA PRO A 60 5.43 -10.73 1.65
C PRO A 60 6.07 -9.34 1.78
N VAL A 61 5.92 -8.47 0.77
CA VAL A 61 6.50 -7.12 0.81
C VAL A 61 5.82 -6.26 1.87
N VAL A 62 4.49 -6.25 1.90
CA VAL A 62 3.71 -5.51 2.91
C VAL A 62 4.09 -5.97 4.32
N ASN A 63 4.15 -7.27 4.56
CA ASN A 63 4.52 -7.79 5.87
C ASN A 63 5.96 -7.42 6.25
N ALA A 64 6.92 -7.58 5.33
CA ALA A 64 8.31 -7.23 5.57
C ALA A 64 8.49 -5.74 5.90
N LEU A 65 7.79 -4.85 5.19
CA LEU A 65 8.00 -3.39 5.30
C LEU A 65 7.15 -2.73 6.39
N PHE A 66 5.88 -3.14 6.55
CA PHE A 66 4.98 -2.51 7.52
C PHE A 66 5.08 -3.13 8.91
N VAL A 67 5.26 -4.45 8.98
CA VAL A 67 5.28 -5.19 10.25
C VAL A 67 6.71 -5.50 10.68
N GLY A 68 7.55 -6.00 9.77
CA GLY A 68 8.89 -6.47 10.08
C GLY A 68 9.98 -5.39 10.12
N HIS A 69 9.81 -4.28 9.40
CA HIS A 69 10.88 -3.31 9.22
C HIS A 69 10.93 -2.30 10.38
N PRO A 70 12.01 -2.27 11.18
CA PRO A 70 12.07 -1.52 12.44
C PRO A 70 11.99 0.00 12.26
N ARG A 71 12.34 0.51 11.07
CA ARG A 71 12.32 1.96 10.77
C ARG A 71 10.90 2.51 10.56
N TYR A 72 10.03 1.74 9.90
CA TYR A 72 8.77 2.28 9.38
C TYR A 72 7.63 2.22 10.41
N ARG A 73 7.64 1.20 11.29
CA ARG A 73 6.70 1.01 12.42
C ARG A 73 5.27 1.43 12.10
N TYR A 74 4.65 0.77 11.13
CA TYR A 74 3.24 1.01 10.85
C TYR A 74 2.39 0.45 11.97
N LEU A 75 1.38 1.20 12.38
CA LEU A 75 0.25 0.64 13.11
C LEU A 75 -0.74 0.07 12.09
N ASN A 76 -1.43 -0.99 12.47
CA ASN A 76 -2.47 -1.58 11.64
C ASN A 76 -3.77 -1.75 12.41
N ARG A 77 -4.88 -1.67 11.68
CA ARG A 77 -6.21 -2.02 12.16
C ARG A 77 -7.01 -2.70 11.06
N SER A 78 -7.60 -3.83 11.41
CA SER A 78 -8.48 -4.56 10.52
C SER A 78 -9.94 -4.33 10.91
N CYS A 79 -10.81 -4.15 9.94
CA CYS A 79 -12.24 -4.07 10.16
C CYS A 79 -13.02 -4.71 9.01
N THR A 80 -14.21 -5.20 9.36
CA THR A 80 -15.19 -5.66 8.38
C THR A 80 -16.10 -4.49 7.99
N LEU A 81 -16.30 -4.29 6.69
CA LEU A 81 -17.13 -3.21 6.17
C LEU A 81 -18.61 -3.44 6.50
N LYS A 82 -19.30 -2.37 6.91
CA LYS A 82 -20.70 -2.44 7.35
C LYS A 82 -21.72 -2.17 6.24
N SER A 83 -21.28 -1.53 5.16
CA SER A 83 -22.08 -1.14 4.00
C SER A 83 -21.24 -1.24 2.73
N ASN A 84 -21.92 -1.23 1.58
CA ASN A 84 -21.25 -1.06 0.30
C ASN A 84 -20.80 0.40 0.15
N ILE A 85 -19.66 0.61 -0.52
CA ILE A 85 -19.12 1.94 -0.83
C ILE A 85 -18.79 1.95 -2.32
N GLU A 86 -19.36 2.92 -3.05
CA GLU A 86 -19.23 3.02 -4.52
C GLU A 86 -18.66 4.37 -4.97
N ASP A 87 -18.82 5.43 -4.17
CA ASP A 87 -18.21 6.74 -4.43
C ASP A 87 -17.10 7.03 -3.41
N PHE A 88 -15.90 7.26 -3.94
CA PHE A 88 -14.69 7.51 -3.15
C PHE A 88 -14.15 8.94 -3.35
N LYS A 89 -14.82 9.81 -4.12
CA LYS A 89 -14.30 11.14 -4.46
C LYS A 89 -14.14 12.01 -3.22
N ASP A 90 -15.17 12.10 -2.40
CA ASP A 90 -15.14 12.91 -1.18
C ASP A 90 -14.16 12.33 -0.14
N LEU A 91 -14.10 11.00 -0.03
CA LEU A 91 -13.14 10.30 0.81
C LEU A 91 -11.71 10.62 0.38
N ALA A 92 -11.38 10.44 -0.91
CA ALA A 92 -10.05 10.70 -1.43
C ALA A 92 -9.67 12.18 -1.33
N ALA A 93 -10.62 13.09 -1.59
CA ALA A 93 -10.41 14.52 -1.45
C ALA A 93 -10.14 14.92 0.01
N GLU A 94 -10.81 14.31 0.98
CA GLU A 94 -10.59 14.56 2.40
C GLU A 94 -9.25 13.97 2.86
N VAL A 95 -8.99 12.69 2.59
CA VAL A 95 -7.76 12.00 3.02
C VAL A 95 -6.54 12.57 2.29
N GLY A 96 -6.69 13.07 1.06
CA GLY A 96 -5.64 13.77 0.32
C GLY A 96 -5.08 15.00 1.03
N LYS A 97 -5.83 15.59 1.98
CA LYS A 97 -5.36 16.70 2.82
C LYS A 97 -4.48 16.23 3.98
N TRP A 98 -4.46 14.94 4.30
CA TRP A 98 -3.77 14.40 5.48
C TRP A 98 -2.30 14.14 5.15
N LEU A 99 -1.43 15.07 5.51
CA LEU A 99 -0.02 15.04 5.12
C LEU A 99 0.92 14.55 6.23
N ALA A 100 0.41 14.39 7.45
CA ALA A 100 1.22 14.03 8.62
C ALA A 100 1.58 12.54 8.68
N VAL A 101 0.78 11.69 8.03
CA VAL A 101 0.92 10.24 8.07
C VAL A 101 0.84 9.64 6.67
N ASP A 102 1.59 8.56 6.46
CA ASP A 102 1.35 7.65 5.36
C ASP A 102 0.19 6.71 5.70
N ILE A 103 -0.63 6.38 4.72
CA ILE A 103 -1.76 5.45 4.90
C ILE A 103 -1.85 4.52 3.68
N VAL A 104 -2.02 3.23 3.93
CA VAL A 104 -2.31 2.22 2.92
C VAL A 104 -3.45 1.35 3.41
N ILE A 105 -4.39 1.03 2.53
CA ILE A 105 -5.46 0.06 2.80
C ILE A 105 -5.13 -1.20 2.01
N ALA A 106 -5.04 -2.33 2.69
CA ALA A 106 -5.09 -3.64 2.07
C ALA A 106 -6.54 -4.12 2.06
N TYR A 107 -7.07 -4.33 0.85
CA TYR A 107 -8.39 -4.87 0.60
C TYR A 107 -8.25 -6.27 0.03
N PHE A 108 -8.98 -7.24 0.58
CA PHE A 108 -8.91 -8.64 0.17
C PHE A 108 -10.11 -8.98 -0.71
N HIS A 109 -9.96 -8.76 -2.03
CA HIS A 109 -11.00 -9.11 -2.99
C HIS A 109 -11.08 -10.64 -3.14
N PRO A 110 -12.29 -11.24 -3.18
CA PRO A 110 -12.46 -12.69 -3.29
C PRO A 110 -11.72 -13.31 -4.50
N ASP A 111 -11.82 -12.65 -5.67
CA ASP A 111 -11.22 -13.16 -6.92
C ASP A 111 -9.78 -12.69 -7.18
N LEU A 112 -9.47 -11.40 -6.95
CA LEU A 112 -8.17 -10.81 -7.27
C LEU A 112 -7.14 -10.99 -6.14
N GLY A 113 -7.57 -11.40 -4.96
CA GLY A 113 -6.73 -11.45 -3.77
C GLY A 113 -6.44 -10.07 -3.19
N MET A 114 -5.28 -9.91 -2.58
CA MET A 114 -4.91 -8.67 -1.89
C MET A 114 -4.66 -7.53 -2.89
N THR A 115 -5.41 -6.45 -2.74
CA THR A 115 -5.26 -5.19 -3.48
C THR A 115 -4.82 -4.10 -2.51
N LEU A 116 -3.89 -3.24 -2.93
CA LEU A 116 -3.39 -2.13 -2.11
C LEU A 116 -3.92 -0.80 -2.63
N ILE A 117 -4.42 0.01 -1.71
CA ILE A 117 -5.06 1.29 -2.02
C ILE A 117 -4.34 2.37 -1.22
N ASN A 118 -3.85 3.40 -1.92
CA ASN A 118 -3.49 4.65 -1.29
C ASN A 118 -4.78 5.48 -1.23
N PRO A 119 -5.36 5.73 -0.04
CA PRO A 119 -6.65 6.41 0.05
C PRO A 119 -6.60 7.86 -0.47
N LYS A 120 -5.40 8.43 -0.64
CA LYS A 120 -5.17 9.77 -1.21
C LYS A 120 -5.19 9.76 -2.74
N ASN A 121 -5.11 8.59 -3.38
CA ASN A 121 -4.98 8.45 -4.81
C ASN A 121 -6.30 7.97 -5.43
N ILE A 122 -7.03 8.87 -6.09
CA ILE A 122 -8.33 8.54 -6.70
C ILE A 122 -8.26 7.38 -7.70
N ARG A 123 -7.13 7.22 -8.40
CA ARG A 123 -6.96 6.15 -9.39
C ARG A 123 -6.97 4.75 -8.76
N HIS A 124 -6.59 4.63 -7.49
CA HIS A 124 -6.63 3.34 -6.78
C HIS A 124 -8.06 2.98 -6.37
N TRP A 125 -8.92 3.99 -6.21
CA TRP A 125 -10.33 3.76 -5.96
C TRP A 125 -11.06 3.36 -7.25
N ASP A 126 -10.71 3.98 -8.38
CA ASP A 126 -11.25 3.64 -9.69
C ASP A 126 -10.99 2.16 -10.07
N SER A 127 -9.86 1.58 -9.66
CA SER A 127 -9.54 0.17 -9.93
C SER A 127 -10.33 -0.82 -9.08
N VAL A 128 -10.78 -0.40 -7.89
CA VAL A 128 -11.56 -1.24 -6.96
C VAL A 128 -13.05 -1.20 -7.29
N GLN A 129 -13.55 -0.09 -7.86
CA GLN A 129 -14.95 0.19 -8.21
C GLN A 129 -15.94 0.19 -7.04
N THR A 130 -15.97 -0.87 -6.22
CA THR A 130 -16.88 -1.02 -5.09
C THR A 130 -16.22 -1.81 -3.98
N LEU A 131 -16.33 -1.31 -2.75
CA LEU A 131 -16.05 -2.09 -1.55
C LEU A 131 -17.35 -2.69 -1.02
N LYS A 132 -17.43 -4.01 -0.84
CA LYS A 132 -18.68 -4.65 -0.45
C LYS A 132 -18.78 -4.83 1.06
N LYS A 133 -20.01 -4.78 1.55
CA LYS A 133 -20.36 -5.14 2.92
C LYS A 133 -19.83 -6.54 3.25
N ASN A 134 -19.38 -6.70 4.50
CA ASN A 134 -18.80 -7.94 5.05
C ASN A 134 -17.40 -8.30 4.53
N GLU A 135 -16.80 -7.49 3.67
CA GLU A 135 -15.41 -7.70 3.26
C GLU A 135 -14.43 -7.10 4.28
N LEU A 136 -13.24 -7.70 4.34
CA LEU A 136 -12.19 -7.30 5.26
C LEU A 136 -11.29 -6.25 4.60
N VAL A 137 -11.04 -5.16 5.34
CA VAL A 137 -9.97 -4.21 5.02
C VAL A 137 -9.01 -4.12 6.19
N THR A 138 -7.73 -3.97 5.88
CA THR A 138 -6.68 -3.67 6.86
C THR A 138 -6.05 -2.32 6.51
N ILE A 139 -6.17 -1.38 7.43
CA ILE A 139 -5.55 -0.06 7.33
C ILE A 139 -4.17 -0.16 7.97
N TYR A 140 -3.15 0.28 7.24
CA TYR A 140 -1.80 0.51 7.73
C TYR A 140 -1.54 2.02 7.73
N ALA A 141 -1.06 2.56 8.84
CA ALA A 141 -0.63 3.95 8.90
C ALA A 141 0.70 4.14 9.63
N GLY A 142 1.54 5.05 9.14
CA GLY A 142 2.92 5.23 9.62
C GLY A 142 3.45 6.65 9.39
N THR A 143 4.62 6.94 9.96
CA THR A 143 5.29 8.27 9.83
C THR A 143 6.75 8.19 9.41
N PHE A 144 7.24 6.98 9.08
CA PHE A 144 8.65 6.70 8.73
C PHE A 144 9.66 7.20 9.79
N ALA A 145 9.25 7.23 11.05
CA ALA A 145 10.07 7.63 12.18
C ALA A 145 10.02 6.56 13.27
N GLU A 146 11.19 6.23 13.86
CA GLU A 146 11.30 5.22 14.92
C GLU A 146 10.38 5.50 16.13
N LYS A 147 10.11 6.77 16.42
CA LYS A 147 9.16 7.25 17.43
C LYS A 147 8.04 8.09 16.81
N GLY A 148 7.37 7.50 15.83
CA GLY A 148 6.20 8.10 15.20
C GLY A 148 5.15 8.57 16.20
N ASN A 149 4.43 9.65 15.88
CA ASN A 149 3.38 10.16 16.76
C ASN A 149 2.16 9.24 16.70
N GLU A 150 2.13 8.21 17.56
CA GLU A 150 1.06 7.22 17.61
C GLU A 150 -0.33 7.84 17.79
N LYS A 151 -0.44 8.99 18.46
CA LYS A 151 -1.72 9.70 18.60
C LYS A 151 -2.24 10.18 17.24
N LEU A 152 -1.37 10.76 16.40
CA LEU A 152 -1.74 11.18 15.05
C LEU A 152 -2.05 9.98 14.15
N ILE A 153 -1.28 8.90 14.26
CA ILE A 153 -1.52 7.68 13.48
C ILE A 153 -2.88 7.07 13.84
N ASN A 154 -3.18 6.96 15.13
CA ASN A 154 -4.48 6.47 15.61
C ASN A 154 -5.62 7.39 15.19
N GLU A 155 -5.47 8.72 15.34
CA GLU A 155 -6.46 9.68 14.85
C GLU A 155 -6.77 9.44 13.36
N ALA A 156 -5.74 9.33 12.51
CA ALA A 156 -5.92 9.11 11.08
C ALA A 156 -6.66 7.80 10.78
N MET A 157 -6.30 6.70 11.44
CA MET A 157 -6.98 5.42 11.26
C MET A 157 -8.45 5.48 11.72
N ASP A 158 -8.72 6.09 12.88
CA ASP A 158 -10.08 6.27 13.39
C ASP A 158 -10.95 7.10 12.43
N LYS A 159 -10.41 8.20 11.91
CA LYS A 159 -11.13 9.05 10.97
C LYS A 159 -11.33 8.37 9.61
N LEU A 160 -10.37 7.58 9.14
CA LEU A 160 -10.52 6.83 7.90
C LEU A 160 -11.62 5.77 8.02
N LEU A 161 -11.72 5.08 9.16
CA LEU A 161 -12.80 4.13 9.42
C LEU A 161 -14.17 4.83 9.36
N VAL A 162 -14.30 6.02 9.95
CA VAL A 162 -15.54 6.81 9.90
C VAL A 162 -15.87 7.24 8.46
N LEU A 163 -14.88 7.63 7.66
CA LEU A 163 -15.06 7.95 6.25
C LEU A 163 -15.50 6.72 5.43
N LEU A 164 -14.93 5.54 5.70
CA LEU A 164 -15.35 4.30 5.07
C LEU A 164 -16.78 3.88 5.47
N GLU A 165 -17.31 4.39 6.57
CA GLU A 165 -18.73 4.24 6.91
C GLU A 165 -19.64 5.28 6.21
N GLY A 166 -19.09 6.09 5.30
CA GLY A 166 -19.83 7.12 4.57
C GLY A 166 -20.13 8.38 5.40
N LYS A 167 -19.43 8.57 6.52
CA LYS A 167 -19.64 9.71 7.42
C LYS A 167 -18.55 10.77 7.26
N THR A 168 -18.91 12.03 7.47
CA THR A 168 -17.95 13.14 7.46
C THR A 168 -17.09 13.17 8.72
N VAL A 169 -15.86 13.68 8.60
CA VAL A 169 -14.93 13.80 9.73
C VAL A 169 -14.39 15.22 9.88
N LYS A 170 -14.08 15.57 11.13
CA LYS A 170 -13.24 16.71 11.46
C LYS A 170 -11.91 16.19 11.98
N VAL A 171 -10.82 16.69 11.41
CA VAL A 171 -9.44 16.27 11.74
C VAL A 171 -8.67 17.41 12.40
N SER A 172 -7.65 17.06 13.17
CA SER A 172 -6.76 18.03 13.79
C SER A 172 -5.93 18.78 12.73
N PRO A 173 -5.59 20.07 12.95
CA PRO A 173 -4.68 20.80 12.07
C PRO A 173 -3.28 20.19 11.95
N ALA A 174 -2.90 19.34 12.91
CA ALA A 174 -1.65 18.62 12.88
C ALA A 174 -1.67 17.54 11.77
N LEU A 175 -2.82 16.89 11.52
CA LEU A 175 -2.95 15.85 10.50
C LEU A 175 -2.73 16.39 9.07
N THR A 176 -3.01 17.68 8.83
CA THR A 176 -2.88 18.30 7.50
C THR A 176 -1.47 18.82 7.19
N LYS A 177 -0.52 18.68 8.11
CA LYS A 177 0.86 19.14 7.94
C LYS A 177 1.82 17.96 7.86
N GLY A 178 2.66 17.93 6.82
CA GLY A 178 3.71 16.92 6.69
C GLY A 178 4.15 16.68 5.26
N LYS A 179 4.77 15.52 5.04
CA LYS A 179 5.47 15.17 3.79
C LYS A 179 4.75 14.11 2.95
N PHE A 180 3.74 13.44 3.51
CA PHE A 180 3.05 12.32 2.88
C PHE A 180 1.98 12.79 1.90
N LYS A 181 2.40 13.49 0.86
CA LYS A 181 1.55 13.90 -0.26
C LYS A 181 1.40 12.74 -1.25
N GLN A 182 0.28 12.69 -1.96
CA GLN A 182 0.17 11.83 -3.13
C GLN A 182 1.26 12.25 -4.14
N THR A 183 2.05 11.28 -4.61
CA THR A 183 3.10 11.50 -5.60
C THR A 183 2.80 10.63 -6.81
N VAL A 184 2.73 11.24 -7.99
CA VAL A 184 2.54 10.52 -9.24
C VAL A 184 3.89 10.37 -9.91
N ARG A 185 4.32 9.13 -10.20
CA ARG A 185 5.50 8.90 -11.03
C ARG A 185 5.24 9.49 -12.41
N LYS A 186 6.08 10.43 -12.85
CA LYS A 186 6.08 10.83 -14.27
C LYS A 186 6.54 9.60 -15.04
N LYS A 187 5.64 8.95 -15.79
CA LYS A 187 6.02 7.85 -16.70
C LYS A 187 7.20 8.32 -17.53
N ALA A 188 8.32 7.59 -17.47
CA ALA A 188 9.43 7.85 -18.36
C ALA A 188 8.91 7.67 -19.79
N ALA A 189 9.06 8.68 -20.63
CA ALA A 189 8.66 8.59 -22.03
C ALA A 189 9.34 7.37 -22.63
N THR A 190 8.54 6.39 -23.05
CA THR A 190 9.01 5.18 -23.72
C THR A 190 9.84 5.66 -24.92
N LYS A 191 11.15 5.42 -24.91
CA LYS A 191 11.98 5.69 -26.10
C LYS A 191 11.40 4.84 -27.21
N ALA A 192 10.74 5.48 -28.17
CA ALA A 192 10.32 4.85 -29.40
C ALA A 192 11.56 4.22 -30.03
N VAL A 193 11.58 2.89 -30.11
CA VAL A 193 12.59 2.16 -30.86
C VAL A 193 12.34 2.53 -32.33
N ALA A 194 13.22 3.34 -32.90
CA ALA A 194 13.23 3.61 -34.33
C ALA A 194 13.44 2.27 -35.06
N ALA A 195 12.49 1.90 -35.91
CA ALA A 195 12.63 0.74 -36.79
C ALA A 195 13.78 0.99 -37.78
N PRO A 196 14.63 0.00 -38.08
CA PRO A 196 15.61 0.12 -39.15
C PRO A 196 14.89 0.00 -40.50
N GLY A 197 15.12 0.98 -41.36
CA GLY A 197 14.76 0.94 -42.78
C GLY A 197 15.80 0.20 -43.62
#